data_AF-A0A517QD28-F1
#
_entry.id   AF-A0A517QD28-F1
#
_cell.length_a   1.000
_cell.length_b   1.000
_cell.length_c   1.000
_cell.angle_alpha   90.00
_cell.angle_beta   90.00
_cell.angle_gamma   90.00
#
_symmetry.space_group_name_H-M   'P 1'
#
loop_
_entity.id
_entity.type
_entity.pdbx_description
1 polymer ?
#
loop_
_entity_poly.entity_id
_entity_poly.type
_entity_poly.pdbx_seq_one_letter_code
_entity_poly.pdbx_strand_id
1 'polypeptide(L)'
;MNMTQRWLLLATGILLIAGGVFASDELRKSAADPDEQQAALMLAKLASCQKITNGLVTKDFKGIHSGAKALSQICIATEWASHDDPVYAHHRMELRKQAQKLAKMAEEKNLDGSTYAYMHSLNTCINCHEYCRDVLSIVDDSEVKLKVVPIPSN
;
A
#
# COMPACT_ATOMS: atom_id res chain seq x y z
N MET A 1 57.27 -15.12 -13.77
CA MET A 1 56.04 -14.92 -12.96
C MET A 1 55.89 -16.12 -12.05
N ASN A 2 56.15 -15.95 -10.75
CA ASN A 2 56.42 -17.06 -9.83
C ASN A 2 55.13 -17.81 -9.46
N MET A 3 55.25 -19.13 -9.24
CA MET A 3 54.12 -20.05 -9.02
C MET A 3 53.21 -19.64 -7.84
N THR A 4 53.80 -19.00 -6.82
CA THR A 4 53.11 -18.43 -5.65
C THR A 4 52.22 -17.23 -6.00
N GLN A 5 52.59 -16.42 -7.00
CA GLN A 5 51.84 -15.24 -7.44
C GLN A 5 50.58 -15.64 -8.24
N ARG A 6 50.61 -16.78 -8.93
CA ARG A 6 49.44 -17.32 -9.66
C ARG A 6 48.38 -17.89 -8.70
N TRP A 7 48.82 -18.51 -7.60
CA TRP A 7 47.92 -19.04 -6.58
C TRP A 7 47.22 -17.94 -5.76
N LEU A 8 47.93 -16.85 -5.44
CA LEU A 8 47.35 -15.68 -4.77
C LEU A 8 46.27 -14.99 -5.62
N LEU A 9 46.47 -14.88 -6.94
CA LEU A 9 45.48 -14.29 -7.85
C LEU A 9 44.24 -15.18 -8.05
N LEU A 10 44.41 -16.51 -8.05
CA LEU A 10 43.27 -17.44 -8.13
C LEU A 10 42.45 -17.45 -6.83
N ALA A 11 43.10 -17.42 -5.67
CA ALA A 11 42.40 -17.37 -4.38
C ALA A 11 41.60 -16.07 -4.19
N THR A 12 42.13 -14.92 -4.62
CA THR A 12 41.40 -13.64 -4.60
C THR A 12 40.25 -13.61 -5.60
N GLY A 13 40.41 -14.20 -6.80
CA GLY A 13 39.34 -14.34 -7.78
C GLY A 13 38.16 -15.19 -7.26
N ILE A 14 38.43 -16.31 -6.60
CA ILE A 14 37.40 -17.20 -6.03
C ILE A 14 36.67 -16.52 -4.86
N LEU A 15 37.39 -15.77 -4.02
CA LEU A 15 36.80 -15.04 -2.89
C LEU A 15 35.84 -13.92 -3.34
N LEU A 16 36.18 -13.22 -4.43
CA LEU A 16 35.31 -12.19 -5.03
C LEU A 16 34.05 -12.76 -5.65
N ILE A 17 34.12 -13.93 -6.30
CA ILE A 17 32.95 -14.60 -6.89
C ILE A 17 32.03 -15.13 -5.78
N ALA A 18 32.58 -15.77 -4.74
CA ALA A 18 31.79 -16.25 -3.61
C ALA A 18 31.07 -15.09 -2.88
N GLY A 19 31.77 -13.99 -2.60
CA GLY A 19 31.19 -12.80 -1.97
C GLY A 19 30.05 -12.17 -2.80
N GLY A 20 30.18 -12.15 -4.13
CA GLY A 20 29.12 -11.67 -5.03
C GLY A 20 27.85 -12.52 -5.01
N VAL A 21 27.98 -13.85 -4.90
CA VAL A 21 26.84 -14.77 -4.85
C VAL A 21 26.08 -14.65 -3.53
N PHE A 22 26.77 -14.54 -2.39
CA PHE A 22 26.11 -14.35 -1.09
C PHE A 22 25.39 -13.01 -0.97
N ALA A 23 25.96 -11.92 -1.49
CA ALA A 23 25.30 -10.61 -1.50
C ALA A 23 24.04 -10.58 -2.37
N SER A 24 24.01 -11.37 -3.45
CA SER A 24 22.87 -11.46 -4.37
C SER A 24 21.67 -12.20 -3.75
N ASP A 25 21.93 -13.20 -2.90
CA ASP A 25 20.89 -14.02 -2.27
C ASP A 25 20.17 -13.28 -1.13
N GLU A 26 20.89 -12.53 -0.31
CA GLU A 26 20.33 -11.63 0.73
C GLU A 26 19.44 -10.53 0.13
N LEU A 27 19.86 -9.94 -0.99
CA LEU A 27 19.06 -8.95 -1.73
C LEU A 27 17.75 -9.55 -2.28
N ARG A 28 17.77 -10.81 -2.73
CA ARG A 28 16.58 -11.52 -3.22
C ARG A 28 15.61 -11.89 -2.10
N LYS A 29 16.11 -12.15 -0.89
CA LYS A 29 15.30 -12.52 0.28
C LYS A 29 14.63 -11.31 0.96
N SER A 30 15.14 -10.10 0.71
CA SER A 30 14.62 -8.85 1.28
C SER A 30 13.46 -8.23 0.47
N ALA A 31 13.24 -8.64 -0.78
CA ALA A 31 12.08 -8.21 -1.55
C ALA A 31 10.81 -8.88 -0.98
N ALA A 32 9.97 -8.10 -0.30
CA ALA A 32 8.68 -8.56 0.20
C ALA A 32 7.82 -9.12 -0.95
N ASP A 33 7.04 -10.16 -0.65
CA ASP A 33 6.07 -10.74 -1.58
C ASP A 33 5.09 -9.64 -2.05
N PRO A 34 4.92 -9.42 -3.38
CA PRO A 34 3.99 -8.43 -3.90
C PRO A 34 2.57 -8.53 -3.32
N ASP A 35 2.10 -9.76 -3.06
CA ASP A 35 0.78 -10.01 -2.47
C ASP A 35 0.71 -9.55 -1.01
N GLU A 36 1.79 -9.76 -0.25
CA GLU A 36 1.90 -9.30 1.14
C GLU A 36 1.96 -7.77 1.21
N GLN A 37 2.68 -7.14 0.28
CA GLN A 37 2.74 -5.69 0.19
C GLN A 37 1.37 -5.09 -0.17
N GLN A 38 0.65 -5.67 -1.12
CA GLN A 38 -0.72 -5.25 -1.47
C GLN A 38 -1.67 -5.41 -0.28
N ALA A 39 -1.61 -6.54 0.43
CA ALA A 39 -2.43 -6.77 1.63
C ALA A 39 -2.14 -5.73 2.73
N ALA A 40 -0.87 -5.43 2.98
CA ALA A 40 -0.46 -4.42 3.95
C ALA A 40 -1.01 -3.03 3.59
N LEU A 41 -1.00 -2.66 2.31
CA LEU A 41 -1.58 -1.40 1.85
C LEU A 41 -3.09 -1.34 2.05
N MET A 42 -3.81 -2.44 1.81
CA MET A 42 -5.26 -2.51 2.06
C MET A 42 -5.59 -2.37 3.55
N LEU A 43 -4.82 -3.01 4.43
CA LEU A 43 -4.95 -2.82 5.87
C LEU A 43 -4.68 -1.37 6.29
N ALA A 44 -3.68 -0.72 5.71
CA ALA A 44 -3.38 0.68 5.97
C ALA A 44 -4.56 1.59 5.55
N LYS A 45 -5.27 1.26 4.46
CA LYS A 45 -6.50 1.96 4.08
C LYS A 45 -7.62 1.76 5.07
N LEU A 46 -7.84 0.52 5.52
CA LEU A 46 -8.84 0.21 6.54
C LEU A 46 -8.56 0.99 7.84
N ALA A 47 -7.32 0.97 8.31
CA ALA A 47 -6.89 1.71 9.50
C ALA A 47 -7.10 3.22 9.35
N SER A 48 -6.80 3.78 8.17
CA SER A 48 -7.05 5.20 7.87
C SER A 48 -8.54 5.53 7.93
N CYS A 49 -9.39 4.66 7.33
CA CYS A 49 -10.84 4.79 7.38
C CYS A 49 -11.37 4.73 8.82
N GLN A 50 -10.94 3.76 9.63
CA GLN A 50 -11.34 3.62 11.03
C GLN A 50 -10.96 4.87 11.84
N LYS A 51 -9.75 5.41 11.63
CA LYS A 51 -9.29 6.64 12.27
C LYS A 51 -10.15 7.84 11.89
N ILE A 52 -10.53 7.96 10.62
CA ILE A 52 -11.45 9.00 10.15
C ILE A 52 -12.81 8.83 10.83
N THR A 53 -13.39 7.63 10.84
CA THR A 53 -14.68 7.37 11.47
C THR A 53 -14.66 7.74 12.95
N ASN A 54 -13.63 7.29 13.68
CA ASN A 54 -13.45 7.63 15.09
C ASN A 54 -13.38 9.15 15.29
N GLY A 55 -12.63 9.85 14.44
CA GLY A 55 -12.55 11.32 14.49
C GLY A 55 -13.89 12.01 14.19
N LEU A 56 -14.66 11.51 13.22
CA LEU A 56 -15.97 12.07 12.88
C LEU A 56 -16.97 11.93 14.05
N VAL A 57 -17.05 10.73 14.66
CA VAL A 57 -18.01 10.47 15.75
C VAL A 57 -17.62 11.14 17.07
N THR A 58 -16.33 11.46 17.27
CA THR A 58 -15.82 12.13 18.48
C THR A 58 -15.52 13.62 18.27
N LYS A 59 -15.75 14.15 17.06
CA LYS A 59 -15.37 15.52 16.66
C LYS A 59 -13.85 15.81 16.82
N ASP A 60 -13.01 14.78 16.73
CA ASP A 60 -11.55 14.92 16.69
C ASP A 60 -11.07 15.24 15.26
N PHE A 61 -10.99 16.54 14.96
CA PHE A 61 -10.48 17.04 13.69
C PHE A 61 -9.03 16.63 13.40
N LYS A 62 -8.19 16.41 14.42
CA LYS A 62 -6.81 15.96 14.23
C LYS A 62 -6.78 14.49 13.79
N GLY A 63 -7.65 13.67 14.38
CA GLY A 63 -7.91 12.29 13.96
C GLY A 63 -8.36 12.22 12.51
N ILE A 64 -9.39 13.00 12.15
CA ILE A 64 -9.91 13.08 10.77
C ILE A 64 -8.79 13.51 9.80
N HIS A 65 -8.12 14.64 10.07
CA HIS A 65 -7.09 15.18 9.19
C HIS A 65 -5.93 14.20 8.99
N SER A 66 -5.42 13.60 10.08
CA SER A 66 -4.29 12.66 9.98
C SER A 66 -4.67 11.35 9.28
N GLY A 67 -5.87 10.82 9.53
CA GLY A 67 -6.38 9.65 8.80
C GLY A 67 -6.57 9.94 7.31
N ALA A 68 -7.12 11.10 6.96
CA ALA A 68 -7.31 11.54 5.58
C ALA A 68 -5.98 11.77 4.85
N LYS A 69 -4.98 12.37 5.50
CA LYS A 69 -3.62 12.52 4.97
C LYS A 69 -2.99 11.16 4.71
N ALA A 70 -3.08 10.23 5.66
CA ALA A 70 -2.56 8.87 5.49
C ALA A 70 -3.22 8.17 4.30
N LEU A 71 -4.56 8.20 4.22
CA LEU A 71 -5.31 7.64 3.09
C LEU A 71 -4.87 8.23 1.75
N SER A 72 -4.69 9.56 1.68
CA SER A 72 -4.21 10.22 0.47
C SER A 72 -2.80 9.79 0.09
N GLN A 73 -1.89 9.55 1.05
CA GLN A 73 -0.53 9.11 0.76
C GLN A 73 -0.51 7.67 0.25
N ILE A 74 -1.31 6.78 0.84
CA ILE A 74 -1.42 5.39 0.37
C ILE A 74 -1.89 5.34 -1.08
N CYS A 75 -2.74 6.27 -1.52
CA CYS A 75 -3.18 6.35 -2.92
C CYS A 75 -2.10 6.81 -3.92
N ILE A 76 -0.92 7.24 -3.44
CA ILE A 76 0.24 7.62 -4.28
C ILE A 76 1.18 6.43 -4.48
N ALA A 77 1.15 5.46 -3.57
CA ALA A 77 2.02 4.28 -3.60
C ALA A 77 1.93 3.59 -4.97
N THR A 78 3.07 3.42 -5.63
CA THR A 78 3.17 2.86 -6.98
C THR A 78 2.75 1.41 -7.03
N GLU A 79 2.79 0.72 -5.89
CA GLU A 79 2.35 -0.66 -5.71
C GLU A 79 0.84 -0.84 -5.89
N TRP A 80 0.06 0.25 -5.86
CA TRP A 80 -1.34 0.24 -6.28
C TRP A 80 -1.52 0.19 -7.80
N ALA A 81 -0.48 0.38 -8.61
CA ALA A 81 -0.59 0.41 -10.07
C ALA A 81 -0.41 -0.97 -10.71
N SER A 82 -0.82 -2.04 -10.01
CA SER A 82 -0.70 -3.42 -10.50
C SER A 82 -1.55 -3.71 -11.74
N HIS A 83 -2.53 -2.84 -12.05
CA HIS A 83 -3.40 -2.99 -13.21
C HIS A 83 -3.49 -1.69 -14.02
N ASP A 84 -3.28 -1.79 -15.33
CA ASP A 84 -3.36 -0.67 -16.30
C ASP A 84 -4.80 -0.40 -16.78
N ASP A 85 -5.80 -0.69 -15.96
CA ASP A 85 -7.19 -0.46 -16.33
C ASP A 85 -7.59 1.00 -16.05
N PRO A 86 -8.22 1.70 -17.02
CA PRO A 86 -8.56 3.11 -16.87
C PRO A 86 -9.64 3.38 -15.83
N VAL A 87 -10.58 2.46 -15.61
CA VAL A 87 -11.66 2.60 -14.61
C VAL A 87 -11.09 2.39 -13.21
N TYR A 88 -10.22 1.40 -13.03
CA TYR A 88 -9.45 1.21 -11.81
C TYR A 88 -8.59 2.44 -11.48
N ALA A 89 -7.85 2.96 -12.47
CA ALA A 89 -7.08 4.19 -12.30
C ALA A 89 -7.96 5.38 -11.91
N HIS A 90 -9.15 5.51 -12.51
CA HIS A 90 -10.12 6.54 -12.15
C HIS A 90 -10.54 6.45 -10.67
N HIS A 91 -10.91 5.25 -10.18
CA HIS A 91 -11.26 5.07 -8.77
C HIS A 91 -10.11 5.41 -7.82
N ARG A 92 -8.87 5.07 -8.17
CA ARG A 92 -7.68 5.44 -7.39
C ARG A 92 -7.50 6.96 -7.29
N MET A 93 -7.63 7.65 -8.42
CA MET A 93 -7.53 9.12 -8.46
C MET A 93 -8.65 9.79 -7.66
N GLU A 94 -9.88 9.28 -7.79
CA GLU A 94 -11.03 9.85 -7.09
C GLU A 94 -10.90 9.66 -5.57
N LEU A 95 -10.47 8.47 -5.12
CA LEU A 95 -10.23 8.23 -3.69
C LEU A 95 -9.17 9.19 -3.13
N ARG A 96 -8.08 9.42 -3.88
CA ARG A 96 -7.04 10.39 -3.49
C ARG A 96 -7.62 11.80 -3.35
N LYS A 97 -8.38 12.27 -4.34
CA LYS A 97 -9.00 13.59 -4.35
C LYS A 97 -9.93 13.78 -3.15
N GLN A 98 -10.69 12.75 -2.80
CA GLN A 98 -11.66 12.81 -1.70
C GLN A 98 -10.98 12.76 -0.35
N ALA A 99 -9.90 11.99 -0.21
CA ALA A 99 -9.03 12.03 0.96
C ALA A 99 -8.39 13.42 1.16
N GLN A 100 -7.95 14.08 0.08
CA GLN A 100 -7.44 15.45 0.16
C GLN A 100 -8.51 16.47 0.57
N LYS A 101 -9.72 16.36 -0.01
CA LYS A 101 -10.86 17.19 0.36
C LYS A 101 -11.23 17.00 1.82
N LEU A 102 -11.29 15.76 2.29
CA LEU A 102 -11.56 15.41 3.68
C LEU A 102 -10.51 16.02 4.63
N ALA A 103 -9.23 15.92 4.29
CA ALA A 103 -8.16 16.55 5.07
C ALA A 103 -8.38 18.07 5.18
N LYS A 104 -8.68 18.74 4.06
CA LYS A 104 -8.98 20.18 4.04
C LYS A 104 -10.19 20.54 4.91
N MET A 105 -11.30 19.79 4.81
CA MET A 105 -12.49 20.04 5.62
C MET A 105 -12.20 19.87 7.12
N ALA A 106 -11.35 18.90 7.48
CA ALA A 106 -10.93 18.70 8.87
C ALA A 106 -10.03 19.85 9.37
N GLU A 107 -9.11 20.34 8.53
CA GLU A 107 -8.27 21.50 8.83
C GLU A 107 -9.10 22.77 9.08
N GLU A 108 -10.15 22.98 8.26
CA GLU A 108 -11.12 24.07 8.40
C GLU A 108 -12.13 23.86 9.55
N LYS A 109 -12.01 22.75 10.30
CA LYS A 109 -12.96 22.33 11.35
C LYS A 109 -14.42 22.23 10.87
N ASN A 110 -14.61 21.90 9.60
CA ASN A 110 -15.91 21.70 8.97
C ASN A 110 -16.33 20.23 9.10
N LEU A 111 -17.10 19.90 10.14
CA LEU A 111 -17.52 18.52 10.42
C LEU A 111 -18.48 17.98 9.37
N ASP A 112 -19.43 18.80 8.91
CA ASP A 112 -20.39 18.39 7.88
C ASP A 112 -19.66 18.14 6.55
N GLY A 113 -18.78 19.06 6.15
CA GLY A 113 -17.94 18.91 4.97
C GLY A 113 -17.04 17.66 5.06
N SER A 114 -16.50 17.38 6.26
CA SER A 114 -15.72 16.15 6.51
C SER A 114 -16.59 14.90 6.37
N THR A 115 -17.80 14.91 6.92
CA THR A 115 -18.76 13.80 6.82
C THR A 115 -19.11 13.50 5.37
N TYR A 116 -19.48 14.52 4.58
CA TYR A 116 -19.81 14.35 3.16
C TYR A 116 -18.62 13.84 2.34
N ALA A 117 -17.41 14.39 2.55
CA ALA A 117 -16.22 13.92 1.85
C ALA A 117 -15.87 12.46 2.22
N TYR A 118 -16.08 12.06 3.47
CA TYR A 118 -15.87 10.68 3.90
C TYR A 118 -16.89 9.71 3.32
N MET A 119 -18.18 10.08 3.27
CA MET A 119 -19.22 9.26 2.61
C MET A 119 -18.88 9.01 1.14
N HIS A 120 -18.41 10.04 0.43
CA HIS A 120 -17.97 9.87 -0.95
C HIS A 120 -16.72 8.98 -1.06
N SER A 121 -15.78 9.09 -0.12
CA SER A 121 -14.61 8.20 -0.05
C SER A 121 -15.03 6.74 0.14
N LEU A 122 -15.99 6.47 1.03
CA LEU A 122 -16.54 5.13 1.25
C LEU A 122 -17.19 4.57 -0.02
N ASN A 123 -18.02 5.36 -0.71
CA ASN A 123 -18.62 4.95 -1.98
C ASN A 123 -17.56 4.63 -3.04
N THR A 124 -16.47 5.41 -3.08
CA THR A 124 -15.37 5.15 -4.02
C THR A 124 -14.66 3.83 -3.73
N CYS A 125 -14.47 3.48 -2.45
CA CYS A 125 -13.92 2.18 -2.05
C CYS A 125 -14.83 1.02 -2.48
N ILE A 126 -16.14 1.12 -2.24
CA ILE A 126 -17.13 0.11 -2.61
C ILE A 126 -17.13 -0.10 -4.12
N ASN A 127 -17.27 0.97 -4.89
CA ASN A 127 -17.33 0.91 -6.36
C ASN A 127 -16.04 0.33 -6.96
N CYS A 128 -14.87 0.69 -6.41
CA CYS A 128 -13.60 0.12 -6.85
C CYS A 128 -13.55 -1.39 -6.58
N HIS A 129 -13.99 -1.83 -5.40
CA HIS A 129 -13.97 -3.24 -5.02
C HIS A 129 -14.99 -4.07 -5.82
N GLU A 130 -16.16 -3.51 -6.13
CA GLU A 130 -17.13 -4.11 -7.05
C GLU A 130 -16.52 -4.26 -8.45
N TYR A 131 -15.92 -3.21 -9.00
CA TYR A 131 -15.27 -3.28 -10.31
C TYR A 131 -14.14 -4.31 -10.36
N CYS A 132 -13.28 -4.31 -9.34
CA CYS A 132 -12.18 -5.26 -9.21
C CYS A 132 -12.67 -6.72 -9.17
N ARG A 133 -13.73 -6.99 -8.40
CA ARG A 133 -14.26 -8.34 -8.22
C ARG A 133 -15.08 -8.80 -9.43
N ASP A 134 -15.96 -7.94 -9.94
CA ASP A 134 -17.01 -8.34 -10.86
C ASP A 134 -16.63 -8.09 -12.33
N VAL A 135 -15.67 -7.20 -12.60
CA VAL A 135 -15.23 -6.84 -13.97
C VAL A 135 -13.79 -7.27 -14.23
N LEU A 136 -12.84 -6.84 -13.39
CA LEU A 136 -11.43 -7.21 -13.59
C LEU A 136 -11.13 -8.64 -13.15
N SER A 137 -11.93 -9.21 -12.24
CA SER A 137 -11.71 -10.53 -11.66
C SER A 137 -10.25 -10.69 -11.16
N ILE A 138 -9.73 -9.70 -10.43
CA ILE A 138 -8.32 -9.70 -9.95
C ILE A 138 -8.01 -10.79 -8.92
N VAL A 139 -9.00 -11.58 -8.50
CA VAL A 139 -8.82 -12.74 -7.62
C VAL A 139 -9.34 -13.97 -8.35
N ASP A 140 -8.52 -15.01 -8.43
CA ASP A 140 -8.98 -16.34 -8.83
C ASP A 140 -9.61 -17.03 -7.61
N ASP A 141 -10.94 -17.12 -7.61
CA ASP A 141 -11.71 -17.72 -6.52
C ASP A 141 -11.37 -19.21 -6.30
N SER A 142 -10.71 -19.88 -7.26
CA SER A 142 -10.28 -21.27 -7.14
C SER A 142 -9.00 -21.46 -6.30
N GLU A 143 -8.24 -20.38 -6.03
CA GLU A 143 -6.96 -20.43 -5.29
C GLU A 143 -6.97 -19.67 -3.95
N VAL A 144 -8.14 -19.21 -3.48
CA VAL A 144 -8.24 -18.36 -2.28
C VAL A 144 -7.77 -19.11 -1.01
N LYS A 145 -6.53 -18.86 -0.61
CA LYS A 145 -6.02 -19.19 0.72
C LYS A 145 -6.50 -18.13 1.70
N LEU A 146 -7.55 -18.42 2.45
CA LEU A 146 -8.06 -17.55 3.51
C LEU A 146 -6.98 -17.36 4.60
N LYS A 147 -6.17 -16.31 4.48
CA LYS A 147 -5.23 -15.86 5.52
C LYS A 147 -5.99 -14.93 6.46
N VAL A 148 -6.11 -15.30 7.74
CA VAL A 148 -6.64 -14.40 8.76
C VAL A 148 -5.63 -13.28 8.97
N VAL A 149 -5.98 -12.07 8.55
CA VAL A 149 -5.15 -10.88 8.75
C VAL A 149 -5.69 -10.13 9.97
N PRO A 150 -4.88 -9.92 11.02
CA PRO A 150 -5.34 -9.19 12.20
C PRO A 150 -5.68 -7.75 11.81
N ILE A 151 -6.87 -7.30 12.19
CA ILE A 151 -7.29 -5.91 12.01
C ILE A 151 -6.48 -5.07 13.01
N PRO A 152 -5.70 -4.07 12.56
CA PRO A 152 -5.00 -3.19 13.48
C PRO A 152 -6.01 -2.44 14.35
N SER A 153 -6.07 -2.77 15.64
CA SER A 153 -6.80 -1.98 16.63
C SER A 153 -5.82 -0.97 17.23
N ASN A 154 -5.81 0.24 16.67
CA ASN A 154 -5.04 1.36 17.20
C ASN A 154 -5.65 1.91 18.49
#